data_AF-A0A1V5KPM3-F1
#
_entry.id   AF-A0A1V5KPM3-F1
#
_cell.length_a   1.000
_cell.length_b   1.000
_cell.length_c   1.000
_cell.angle_alpha   90.00
_cell.angle_beta   90.00
_cell.angle_gamma   90.00
#
_symmetry.space_group_name_H-M   'P 1'
#
loop_
_entity.id
_entity.type
_entity.pdbx_description
1 polymer ?
#
loop_
_entity_poly.entity_id
_entity_poly.type
_entity_poly.pdbx_seq_one_letter_code
_entity_poly.pdbx_strand_id
1 'polypeptide(L)' 'MIESPGLRRLMPGRYKLVIGLANDEIGYVLPRSQWDEKKPYTYGAKKAPYGEINSLGPDTGPQLYRTAKRLIEQIKIAE' A
#
# COMPACT_ATOMS: atom_id res chain seq x y z
N MET A 1 7.30 6.08 10.97
CA MET A 1 5.93 6.16 10.43
C MET A 1 6.02 5.77 8.97
N ILE A 2 5.34 4.71 8.49
CA ILE A 2 5.65 4.20 7.14
C ILE A 2 4.52 4.56 6.15
N GLU A 3 3.28 4.10 6.34
CA GLU A 3 2.14 4.44 5.46
C GLU A 3 0.87 4.80 6.26
N SER A 4 0.80 5.99 6.87
CA SER A 4 -0.37 6.46 7.63
C SER A 4 -0.60 7.97 7.44
N PRO A 5 -1.85 8.44 7.31
CA PRO A 5 -3.11 7.68 7.30
C PRO A 5 -3.35 6.88 6.01
N GLY A 6 -4.22 5.86 6.05
CA GLY A 6 -4.58 5.09 4.85
C GLY A 6 -5.14 5.98 3.74
N LEU A 7 -4.78 5.70 2.48
CA LEU A 7 -5.02 6.60 1.33
C LEU A 7 -6.48 7.06 1.17
N ARG A 8 -7.47 6.20 1.47
CA ARG A 8 -8.89 6.58 1.43
C ARG A 8 -9.24 7.76 2.35
N ARG A 9 -8.51 7.97 3.45
CA ARG A 9 -8.72 9.14 4.32
C ARG A 9 -8.23 10.43 3.67
N LEU A 10 -7.26 10.34 2.77
CA LEU A 10 -6.69 11.46 2.03
C LEU A 10 -7.47 11.78 0.76
N MET A 11 -8.11 10.78 0.14
CA MET A 11 -8.84 10.97 -1.12
C MET A 11 -10.01 11.95 -0.96
N PRO A 12 -10.11 12.97 -1.84
CA PRO A 12 -11.27 13.84 -1.91
C PRO A 12 -12.49 13.15 -2.56
N GLY A 13 -13.64 13.81 -2.52
CA GLY A 13 -14.86 13.35 -3.18
C GLY A 13 -15.72 12.38 -2.36
N ARG A 14 -16.99 12.23 -2.79
CA ARG A 14 -18.00 11.39 -2.12
C ARG A 14 -17.70 9.90 -2.25
N TYR A 15 -17.22 9.48 -3.42
CA TYR A 15 -16.93 8.08 -3.73
C TYR A 15 -15.44 7.87 -3.94
N LYS A 16 -14.86 6.90 -3.23
CA LYS A 16 -13.41 6.68 -3.15
C LYS A 16 -13.07 5.28 -3.63
N LEU A 17 -12.79 5.16 -4.93
CA LEU A 17 -12.52 3.89 -5.59
C LEU A 17 -11.03 3.54 -5.54
N VAL A 18 -10.74 2.27 -5.28
CA VAL A 18 -9.41 1.70 -5.42
C VAL A 18 -9.54 0.55 -6.41
N ILE A 19 -8.84 0.65 -7.53
CA ILE A 19 -8.88 -0.33 -8.61
C ILE A 19 -7.54 -1.08 -8.56
N GLY A 20 -7.60 -2.37 -8.25
CA GLY A 20 -6.43 -3.26 -8.31
C GLY A 20 -6.19 -3.77 -9.73
N LEU A 21 -4.99 -4.30 -9.98
CA LEU A 21 -4.58 -4.85 -11.29
C LEU A 21 -4.83 -3.90 -12.46
N ALA A 22 -4.57 -2.60 -12.23
CA ALA A 22 -4.71 -1.57 -13.24
C ALA A 22 -3.36 -1.31 -13.93
N ASN A 23 -3.37 -1.22 -15.25
CA ASN A 23 -2.23 -0.96 -16.14
C ASN A 23 -1.14 -2.02 -16.19
N ASP A 24 -0.66 -2.54 -15.05
CA ASP A 24 0.45 -3.49 -14.96
C ASP A 24 0.28 -4.47 -13.77
N GLU A 25 1.01 -5.59 -13.81
CA GLU A 25 1.04 -6.63 -12.77
C GLU A 25 2.43 -6.71 -12.12
N ILE A 26 2.58 -6.08 -10.95
CA ILE A 26 3.84 -5.99 -10.21
C ILE A 26 3.87 -6.84 -8.93
N GLY A 27 2.93 -7.78 -8.81
CA GLY A 27 2.77 -8.61 -7.62
C GLY A 27 2.17 -7.85 -6.43
N TYR A 28 2.46 -8.31 -5.20
CA TYR A 28 1.86 -7.76 -3.98
C TYR A 28 2.53 -6.47 -3.52
N VAL A 29 1.69 -5.50 -3.14
CA VAL A 29 2.10 -4.27 -2.47
C VAL A 29 1.76 -4.40 -0.98
N LEU A 30 2.79 -4.49 -0.15
CA LEU A 30 2.66 -4.64 1.30
C LEU A 30 3.09 -3.35 2.02
N PRO A 31 2.41 -2.93 3.11
CA PRO A 31 2.95 -1.94 4.02
C PRO A 31 4.27 -2.43 4.62
N ARG A 32 5.26 -1.56 4.79
CA ARG A 32 6.55 -1.97 5.38
C ARG A 32 6.41 -2.56 6.79
N SER A 33 5.39 -2.13 7.54
CA SER A 33 5.11 -2.67 8.88
C SER A 33 4.61 -4.12 8.86
N GLN A 34 4.19 -4.62 7.70
CA GLN A 34 3.76 -6.00 7.50
C GLN A 34 4.81 -6.85 6.81
N TRP A 35 6.00 -6.30 6.53
CA TRP A 35 7.09 -7.07 5.94
C TRP A 35 7.73 -7.97 7.00
N ASP A 36 7.37 -9.24 6.99
CA ASP A 36 7.64 -10.19 8.08
C ASP A 36 8.27 -11.50 7.58
N GLU A 37 9.36 -11.40 6.82
CA GLU A 37 10.16 -12.56 6.40
C GLU A 37 10.70 -13.40 7.57
N LYS A 38 10.82 -12.82 8.76
CA LYS A 38 11.37 -13.45 9.97
C LYS A 38 10.38 -13.40 11.13
N LYS A 39 10.44 -14.42 11.98
CA LYS A 39 9.64 -14.49 13.21
C LYS A 39 9.95 -13.31 14.16
N PRO A 40 8.97 -12.82 14.94
CA PRO A 40 7.56 -13.25 14.96
C PRO A 40 6.79 -12.72 13.75
N TYR A 41 6.00 -13.61 13.12
CA TYR A 41 5.19 -13.25 11.96
C TYR A 41 3.93 -12.49 12.39
N THR A 42 3.44 -11.64 11.50
CA THR A 42 2.22 -10.84 11.69
C THR A 42 1.04 -11.77 12.01
N TYR A 43 0.13 -11.30 12.87
CA TYR A 43 -1.05 -12.05 13.31
C TYR A 43 -0.74 -13.38 14.03
N GLY A 44 0.48 -13.56 14.54
CA GLY A 44 0.88 -14.79 15.22
C GLY A 44 0.96 -16.00 14.28
N ALA A 45 1.20 -15.76 12.98
CA ALA A 45 1.29 -16.83 12.00
C ALA A 45 2.42 -17.82 12.35
N LYS A 46 2.22 -19.10 12.01
CA LYS A 46 3.22 -20.15 12.24
C LYS A 46 4.35 -20.16 11.20
N LYS A 47 4.08 -19.58 10.02
CA LYS A 47 4.98 -19.49 8.86
C LYS A 47 4.95 -18.07 8.31
N ALA A 48 6.00 -17.69 7.58
CA ALA A 48 6.06 -16.40 6.89
C ALA A 48 4.87 -16.29 5.89
N PRO A 49 4.23 -15.12 5.78
CA PRO A 49 3.28 -14.82 4.73
C PRO A 49 3.90 -14.96 3.33
N TYR A 50 3.02 -15.14 2.34
CA TYR A 50 3.44 -15.37 0.96
C TYR A 50 3.70 -14.07 0.18
N GLY A 51 3.15 -12.94 0.64
CA GLY A 51 3.09 -11.70 -0.13
C GLY A 51 4.48 -11.17 -0.50
N GLU A 52 5.45 -11.32 0.40
CA GLU A 52 6.84 -10.88 0.25
C GLU A 52 7.52 -11.56 -0.95
N ILE A 53 7.21 -12.84 -1.20
CA ILE A 53 7.84 -13.65 -2.26
C ILE A 53 7.48 -13.09 -3.64
N ASN A 54 6.25 -12.61 -3.79
CA ASN A 54 5.75 -12.03 -5.03
C ASN A 54 5.64 -10.51 -4.94
N SER A 55 6.52 -9.85 -4.18
CA SER A 55 6.58 -8.40 -4.11
C SER A 55 7.88 -7.89 -4.74
N LEU A 56 7.89 -6.64 -5.22
CA LEU A 56 9.10 -5.96 -5.68
C LEU A 56 10.04 -5.52 -4.53
N GLY A 57 9.71 -5.90 -3.29
CA GLY A 57 10.54 -5.67 -2.11
C GLY A 57 9.92 -4.71 -1.09
N PRO A 58 10.54 -4.58 0.09
CA PRO A 58 9.94 -3.93 1.26
C PRO A 58 9.76 -2.42 1.09
N ASP A 59 10.43 -1.79 0.14
CA ASP A 59 10.30 -0.35 -0.13
C ASP A 59 9.19 0.00 -1.13
N THR A 60 8.54 -1.01 -1.72
CA THR A 60 7.47 -0.82 -2.72
C THR A 60 6.26 -0.09 -2.13
N GLY A 61 5.69 -0.59 -1.03
CA GLY A 61 4.58 0.04 -0.31
C GLY A 61 4.86 1.48 0.10
N PRO A 62 5.99 1.77 0.78
CA PRO A 62 6.35 3.14 1.18
C PRO A 62 6.48 4.11 0.01
N GLN A 63 7.08 3.68 -1.10
CA GLN A 63 7.26 4.52 -2.28
C GLN A 63 5.94 4.83 -2.98
N LEU A 64 5.10 3.80 -3.17
CA LEU A 64 3.77 3.98 -3.74
C LEU A 64 2.89 4.87 -2.85
N TYR A 65 2.95 4.69 -1.54
CA TYR A 65 2.20 5.51 -0.60
C TYR A 65 2.57 7.00 -0.69
N ARG A 66 3.87 7.34 -0.68
CA ARG A 66 4.33 8.73 -0.80
C ARG A 66 3.90 9.36 -2.13
N THR A 67 4.04 8.61 -3.21
CA THR A 67 3.66 9.08 -4.55
C THR A 67 2.16 9.28 -4.67
N ALA A 68 1.36 8.30 -4.24
CA ALA A 68 -0.10 8.39 -4.25
C ALA A 68 -0.60 9.54 -3.37
N LYS A 69 -0.06 9.72 -2.16
CA LYS A 69 -0.38 10.85 -1.30
C LYS A 69 -0.13 12.19 -1.99
N ARG A 70 1.04 12.38 -2.60
CA ARG A 70 1.39 13.60 -3.34
C ARG A 70 0.42 13.86 -4.49
N LEU A 71 0.03 12.82 -5.23
CA LEU A 71 -0.93 12.95 -6.33
C LEU A 71 -2.33 13.31 -5.83
N ILE A 72 -2.78 12.67 -4.75
CA ILE A 72 -4.08 12.95 -4.12
C ILE A 72 -4.17 14.41 -3.65
N GLU A 73 -3.10 14.93 -3.04
CA GLU A 73 -3.03 16.32 -2.57
C GLU A 73 -3.10 17.36 -3.72
N GLN A 74 -2.84 16.94 -4.97
CA GLN A 74 -2.93 17.79 -6.15
C GLN A 74 -4.31 17.72 -6.83
N ILE A 75 -5.20 16.83 -6.41
CA ILE A 75 -6.54 16.70 -7.00
C ILE A 75 -7.37 17.94 -6.65
N LYS A 76 -7.85 18.63 -7.67
CA LYS A 76 -8.90 19.64 -7.56
C LYS A 76 -10.25 18.96 -7.78
N ILE A 77 -11.16 19.07 -6.83
CA ILE A 77 -12.55 18.68 -7.06
C ILE A 77 -13.16 19.80 -7.90
N ALA A 78 -13.68 19.46 -9.09
CA ALA A 78 -14.50 20.39 -9.86
C ALA A 78 -15.79 20.67 -9.06
N GLU A 79 -16.15 21.94 -8.93
CA GLU A 79 -17.39 22.38 -8.28
C GLU A 79 -18.63 21.81 -8.98
#